data_AF-A0A817E5E0-F1
#
_entry.id   AF-A0A817E5E0-F1
#
_cell.length_a   1.000
_cell.length_b   1.000
_cell.length_c   1.000
_cell.angle_alpha   90.00
_cell.angle_beta   90.00
_cell.angle_gamma   90.00
#
_symmetry.space_group_name_H-M   'P 1'
#
loop_
_entity.id
_entity.type
_entity.pdbx_description
1 polymer ?
#
loop_
_entity_poly.entity_id
_entity_poly.type
_entity_poly.pdbx_seq_one_letter_code
_entity_poly.pdbx_strand_id
1 'polypeptide(L)'
;MTSVERVLDYCSLDQESPAQVPLDLRPPPSWPSHGEIVFNNVSMRHSTPTYLPLDLRHISMTIRASEKVGIVGRTGAGKSSLIQTLFRIGTLVDGQIKIDNIDIASVGLDDVRCRISIVP
;
A
#
# COMPACT_ATOMS: atom_id res chain seq x y z
N MET A 1 32.09 -6.00 -20.56
CA MET A 1 31.22 -7.20 -20.50
C MET A 1 30.30 -7.12 -19.30
N THR A 2 30.83 -6.94 -18.08
CA THR A 2 30.07 -6.84 -16.81
C THR A 2 29.00 -5.74 -16.75
N SER A 3 29.15 -4.62 -17.48
CA SER A 3 28.14 -3.55 -17.48
C SER A 3 26.86 -3.92 -18.23
N VAL A 4 26.96 -4.72 -19.29
CA VAL A 4 25.78 -5.14 -20.08
C VAL A 4 24.99 -6.19 -19.31
N GLU A 5 25.68 -7.14 -18.68
CA GLU A 5 25.10 -8.17 -17.82
C GLU A 5 24.25 -7.54 -16.70
N ARG A 6 24.79 -6.54 -15.99
CA ARG A 6 24.05 -5.83 -14.94
C ARG A 6 22.77 -5.15 -15.43
N VAL A 7 22.78 -4.58 -16.64
CA VAL A 7 21.58 -3.95 -17.21
C VAL A 7 20.51 -5.00 -17.50
N LEU A 8 20.91 -6.14 -18.05
CA LEU A 8 20.01 -7.27 -18.29
C LEU A 8 19.47 -7.86 -16.99
N ASP A 9 20.28 -7.93 -15.93
CA ASP A 9 19.84 -8.39 -14.61
C ASP A 9 18.69 -7.51 -14.08
N TYR A 10 18.77 -6.18 -14.21
CA TYR A 10 17.70 -5.27 -13.79
C TYR A 10 16.40 -5.46 -14.58
N CYS A 11 16.47 -5.86 -15.85
CA CYS A 11 15.29 -6.16 -16.66
C CYS A 11 14.53 -7.42 -16.20
N SER A 12 15.17 -8.27 -15.39
CA SER A 12 14.60 -9.54 -14.91
C SER A 12 14.10 -9.49 -13.46
N LEU A 13 14.17 -8.34 -12.80
CA LEU A 13 13.69 -8.19 -11.43
C LEU A 13 12.17 -8.23 -11.36
N ASP A 14 11.68 -8.76 -10.24
CA ASP A 14 10.26 -8.69 -9.87
C ASP A 14 9.78 -7.24 -9.89
N GLN A 15 8.75 -6.99 -10.69
CA GLN A 15 8.15 -5.68 -10.84
C GLN A 15 7.09 -5.46 -9.75
N GLU A 16 6.91 -4.19 -9.35
CA GLU A 16 5.77 -3.84 -8.50
C GLU A 16 4.43 -3.99 -9.25
N SER A 17 3.33 -3.85 -8.54
CA SER A 17 2.00 -3.84 -9.15
C SER A 17 1.91 -2.77 -10.26
N PRO A 18 1.08 -2.97 -11.30
CA PRO A 18 0.99 -2.01 -12.39
C PRO A 18 0.67 -0.60 -11.89
N ALA A 19 1.39 0.39 -12.43
CA ALA A 19 1.13 1.81 -12.16
C ALA A 19 -0.30 2.19 -12.57
N GLN A 20 -0.78 1.62 -13.67
CA GLN A 20 -2.10 1.84 -14.22
C GLN A 20 -2.79 0.50 -14.52
N VAL A 21 -4.10 0.46 -14.28
CA VAL A 21 -4.97 -0.66 -14.65
C VAL A 21 -5.82 -0.31 -15.88
N PRO A 22 -6.36 -1.32 -16.60
CA PRO A 22 -7.38 -1.12 -17.64
C PRO A 22 -8.51 -0.19 -17.19
N LEU A 23 -9.06 0.60 -18.12
CA LEU A 23 -10.03 1.67 -17.83
C LEU A 23 -11.31 1.14 -17.14
N ASP A 24 -11.71 -0.08 -17.44
CA ASP A 24 -12.85 -0.80 -16.86
C ASP A 24 -12.63 -1.20 -15.39
N LEU A 25 -11.37 -1.27 -14.94
CA LEU A 25 -11.00 -1.58 -13.56
C LEU A 25 -10.65 -0.33 -12.74
N ARG A 26 -10.60 0.85 -13.38
CA ARG A 26 -10.29 2.10 -12.67
C ARG A 26 -11.47 2.54 -11.80
N PRO A 27 -11.19 3.11 -10.62
CA PRO A 27 -12.24 3.75 -9.83
C PRO A 27 -12.80 4.97 -10.59
N PRO A 28 -14.01 5.42 -10.23
CA PRO A 28 -14.60 6.59 -10.88
C PRO A 28 -13.72 7.84 -10.66
N PRO A 29 -13.76 8.84 -11.56
CA PRO A 29 -12.93 10.04 -11.45
C PRO A 29 -13.11 10.84 -10.16
N SER A 30 -14.27 10.71 -9.51
CA SER A 30 -14.59 11.32 -8.21
C SER A 30 -14.01 10.57 -7.01
N TRP A 31 -13.41 9.40 -7.20
CA TRP A 31 -12.82 8.62 -6.11
C TRP A 31 -11.45 9.19 -5.70
N PRO A 32 -11.13 9.23 -4.40
CA PRO A 32 -12.03 8.98 -3.27
C PRO A 32 -12.99 10.16 -3.05
N SER A 33 -14.25 9.85 -2.82
CA SER A 33 -15.38 10.77 -2.65
C SER A 33 -15.57 11.23 -1.20
N HIS A 34 -15.41 10.33 -0.24
CA HIS A 34 -15.60 10.59 1.19
C HIS A 34 -14.26 10.44 1.96
N GLY A 35 -13.40 9.53 1.52
CA GLY A 35 -12.11 9.26 2.14
C GLY A 35 -12.22 8.36 3.37
N GLU A 36 -13.23 7.49 3.44
CA GLU A 36 -13.27 6.45 4.47
C GLU A 36 -12.21 5.39 4.15
N ILE A 37 -11.42 4.99 5.16
CA ILE A 37 -10.37 3.99 5.03
C ILE A 37 -10.65 2.83 5.97
N VAL A 38 -10.69 1.62 5.43
CA VAL A 38 -10.95 0.38 6.19
C VAL A 38 -9.78 -0.58 6.04
N PHE A 39 -9.12 -0.88 7.15
CA PHE A 39 -8.19 -2.00 7.28
C PHE A 39 -8.96 -3.20 7.80
N ASN A 40 -8.91 -4.32 7.09
CA ASN A 40 -9.50 -5.58 7.53
C ASN A 40 -8.41 -6.66 7.61
N ASN A 41 -8.05 -7.05 8.84
CA ASN A 41 -7.08 -8.10 9.16
C ASN A 41 -5.73 -7.94 8.44
N VAL A 42 -5.25 -6.70 8.31
CA VAL A 42 -4.06 -6.37 7.52
C VAL A 42 -2.79 -6.85 8.20
N SER A 43 -2.02 -7.66 7.48
CA SER A 43 -0.67 -8.06 7.83
C SER A 43 0.28 -7.71 6.71
N MET A 44 1.42 -7.08 7.03
CA MET A 44 2.32 -6.51 6.04
C MET A 44 3.78 -6.74 6.43
N ARG A 45 4.62 -6.89 5.40
CA ARG A 45 6.08 -6.94 5.52
C ARG A 45 6.73 -6.02 4.48
N HIS A 46 7.71 -5.25 4.91
CA HIS A 46 8.48 -4.35 4.06
C HIS A 46 9.51 -5.10 3.18
N SER A 47 10.14 -6.14 3.72
CA SER A 47 11.18 -6.92 3.03
C SER A 47 10.64 -8.20 2.40
N THR A 48 11.18 -8.57 1.24
CA THR A 48 10.82 -9.77 0.47
C THR A 48 11.15 -11.13 1.12
N PRO A 49 12.17 -11.30 2.00
CA PRO A 49 12.43 -12.62 2.57
C PRO A 49 11.33 -13.06 3.53
N THR A 50 10.70 -14.20 3.22
CA THR A 50 9.52 -14.71 3.94
C THR A 50 9.81 -15.10 5.40
N TYR A 51 11.08 -15.35 5.74
CA TYR A 51 11.52 -15.72 7.09
C TYR A 51 11.58 -14.52 8.06
N LEU A 52 11.52 -13.29 7.57
CA LEU A 52 11.54 -12.10 8.42
C LEU A 52 10.19 -11.89 9.10
N PRO A 53 10.16 -11.31 10.32
CA PRO A 53 8.92 -11.04 11.01
C PRO A 53 8.04 -10.06 10.22
N LEU A 54 6.72 -10.13 10.46
CA LEU A 54 5.77 -9.14 9.95
C LEU A 54 5.93 -7.83 10.72
N ASP A 55 5.90 -6.71 9.99
CA ASP A 55 5.94 -5.35 10.53
C ASP A 55 4.58 -4.95 11.13
N LEU A 56 3.50 -5.39 10.47
CA LEU A 56 2.12 -5.23 10.93
C LEU A 56 1.45 -6.60 11.00
N ARG A 57 0.64 -6.84 12.03
CA ARG A 57 -0.03 -8.12 12.29
C ARG A 57 -1.49 -7.89 12.60
N HIS A 58 -2.38 -8.45 11.78
CA HIS A 58 -3.83 -8.49 12.01
C HIS A 58 -4.47 -7.13 12.33
N ILE A 59 -4.00 -6.06 11.68
CA ILE A 59 -4.50 -4.70 11.91
C ILE A 59 -5.91 -4.58 11.32
N SER A 60 -6.89 -4.32 12.19
CA SER A 60 -8.27 -4.04 11.79
C SER A 60 -8.71 -2.72 12.40
N MET A 61 -9.03 -1.75 11.55
CA MET A 61 -9.44 -0.41 11.97
C MET A 61 -10.20 0.29 10.85
N THR A 62 -11.07 1.21 11.23
CA THR A 62 -11.80 2.08 10.31
C THR A 62 -11.50 3.52 10.65
N ILE A 63 -11.03 4.28 9.67
CA ILE A 63 -10.91 5.74 9.72
C ILE A 63 -12.10 6.28 8.94
N ARG A 64 -13.00 6.98 9.63
CA ARG A 64 -14.20 7.54 9.00
C ARG A 64 -13.84 8.72 8.10
N ALA A 65 -14.72 9.01 7.15
CA ALA A 65 -14.62 10.18 6.31
C ALA A 65 -14.44 11.46 7.15
N SER A 66 -13.45 12.28 6.79
CA SER A 66 -13.07 13.53 7.49
C SER A 66 -12.66 13.37 8.97
N GLU A 67 -12.35 12.16 9.42
CA GLU A 67 -11.87 11.91 10.77
C GLU A 67 -10.39 12.29 10.93
N LYS A 68 -10.05 12.88 12.09
CA LYS A 68 -8.66 13.20 12.46
C LYS A 68 -8.16 12.15 13.44
N VAL A 69 -7.16 11.37 13.03
CA VAL A 69 -6.61 10.27 13.83
C VAL A 69 -5.15 10.54 14.19
N GLY A 70 -4.80 10.33 15.47
CA GLY A 70 -3.42 10.33 15.94
C GLY A 70 -2.91 8.91 16.15
N ILE A 71 -1.79 8.56 15.52
CA ILE A 71 -1.14 7.25 15.69
C ILE A 71 0.05 7.40 16.66
N VAL A 72 0.00 6.73 17.80
CA VAL A 72 1.02 6.80 18.85
C VAL A 72 1.64 5.43 19.13
N GLY A 73 2.90 5.41 19.58
CA GLY A 73 3.61 4.18 19.92
C GLY A 73 5.12 4.37 19.97
N ARG A 74 5.84 3.44 20.60
CA ARG A 74 7.30 3.46 20.70
C ARG A 74 7.97 3.39 19.32
N THR A 75 9.26 3.70 19.26
CA THR A 75 10.09 3.44 18.07
C THR A 75 10.02 1.95 17.71
N GLY A 76 9.88 1.64 16.42
CA GLY A 76 9.70 0.26 15.94
C GLY A 76 8.29 -0.33 16.07
N ALA A 77 7.30 0.43 16.55
CA ALA A 77 5.92 -0.05 16.70
C ALA A 77 5.12 -0.18 15.38
N GLY A 78 5.76 -0.05 14.21
CA GLY A 78 5.08 -0.18 12.90
C GLY A 78 4.30 1.06 12.42
N LYS A 79 4.45 2.23 13.08
CA LYS A 79 3.73 3.47 12.70
C LYS A 79 4.00 3.88 11.23
N SER A 80 5.28 3.93 10.84
CA SER A 80 5.66 4.26 9.46
C SER A 80 5.24 3.16 8.49
N SER A 81 5.30 1.89 8.91
CA SER A 81 4.83 0.74 8.12
C SER A 81 3.32 0.83 7.83
N LEU A 82 2.52 1.32 8.78
CA LEU A 82 1.09 1.55 8.58
C LEU A 82 0.84 2.56 7.45
N ILE A 83 1.57 3.67 7.44
CA ILE A 83 1.50 4.67 6.38
C ILE A 83 1.99 4.10 5.05
N GLN A 84 3.13 3.39 5.03
CA GLN A 84 3.64 2.73 3.84
C GLN A 84 2.65 1.76 3.21
N THR A 85 1.89 1.03 4.03
CA THR A 85 0.87 0.08 3.56
C THR A 85 -0.25 0.80 2.80
N LEU A 86 -0.66 2.01 3.23
CA LEU A 86 -1.65 2.82 2.49
C LEU A 86 -1.15 3.26 1.12
N PHE A 87 0.14 3.59 1.01
CA PHE A 87 0.79 3.91 -0.27
C PHE A 87 1.13 2.67 -1.11
N ARG A 88 0.74 1.47 -0.63
CA ARG A 88 1.08 0.18 -1.23
C ARG A 88 2.59 0.03 -1.45
N ILE A 89 3.35 0.39 -0.42
CA ILE A 89 4.81 0.20 -0.36
C ILE A 89 5.07 -0.98 0.57
N GLY A 90 5.68 -2.05 0.04
CA GLY A 90 5.84 -3.33 0.72
C GLY A 90 4.80 -4.35 0.29
N THR A 91 4.87 -5.55 0.87
CA THR A 91 4.01 -6.68 0.50
C THR A 91 2.93 -6.89 1.56
N LEU A 92 1.67 -6.78 1.16
CA LEU A 92 0.54 -7.24 1.96
C LEU A 92 0.57 -8.77 1.99
N VAL A 93 0.65 -9.35 3.18
CA VAL A 93 0.70 -10.80 3.38
C VAL A 93 -0.70 -11.37 3.62
N ASP A 94 -1.55 -10.62 4.31
CA ASP A 94 -2.93 -11.00 4.60
C ASP A 94 -3.80 -9.75 4.78
N GLY A 95 -5.12 -9.94 4.64
CA GLY A 95 -6.12 -8.90 4.78
C GLY A 95 -6.32 -8.07 3.52
N GLN A 96 -7.00 -6.94 3.68
CA GLN A 96 -7.26 -5.98 2.60
C GLN A 96 -7.43 -4.57 3.16
N ILE A 97 -7.15 -3.57 2.33
CA ILE A 97 -7.39 -2.16 2.63
C ILE A 97 -8.36 -1.61 1.62
N LYS A 98 -9.42 -0.96 2.09
CA LYS A 98 -10.41 -0.30 1.24
C LYS A 98 -10.40 1.19 1.47
N ILE A 99 -10.58 1.96 0.39
CA ILE A 99 -10.92 3.38 0.45
C ILE A 99 -12.26 3.57 -0.26
N ASP A 100 -13.24 4.13 0.45
CA ASP A 100 -14.63 4.26 -0.01
C ASP A 100 -15.21 2.95 -0.55
N ASN A 101 -15.05 1.85 0.20
CA ASN A 101 -15.45 0.48 -0.16
C ASN A 101 -14.77 -0.16 -1.38
N ILE A 102 -13.83 0.52 -2.03
CA ILE A 102 -13.01 -0.04 -3.12
C ILE A 102 -11.71 -0.58 -2.55
N ASP A 103 -11.38 -1.84 -2.86
CA ASP A 103 -10.09 -2.42 -2.48
C ASP A 103 -8.95 -1.76 -3.26
N ILE A 104 -7.97 -1.21 -2.55
CA ILE A 104 -6.84 -0.51 -3.19
C ILE A 104 -5.92 -1.49 -3.93
N ALA A 105 -5.99 -2.80 -3.65
CA ALA A 105 -5.21 -3.81 -4.36
C ALA A 105 -5.63 -3.95 -5.83
N SER A 106 -6.90 -3.70 -6.16
CA SER A 106 -7.42 -3.78 -7.54
C SER A 106 -7.22 -2.50 -8.35
N VAL A 107 -6.79 -1.41 -7.73
CA VAL A 107 -6.59 -0.09 -8.36
C VAL A 107 -5.14 0.05 -8.83
N GLY A 108 -4.86 0.86 -9.84
CA GLY A 108 -3.48 1.19 -10.25
C GLY A 108 -2.74 1.98 -9.17
N LEU A 109 -1.41 1.79 -9.05
CA LEU A 109 -0.63 2.52 -8.03
C LEU A 109 -0.70 4.04 -8.19
N ASP A 110 -0.71 4.55 -9.43
CA ASP A 110 -0.79 5.99 -9.70
C ASP A 110 -2.14 6.55 -9.20
N ASP A 111 -3.23 5.85 -9.50
CA ASP A 111 -4.59 6.25 -9.12
C ASP A 111 -4.73 6.33 -7.59
N VAL A 112 -4.09 5.43 -6.83
CA VAL A 112 -4.07 5.49 -5.36
C VAL A 112 -3.15 6.61 -4.86
N ARG A 113 -1.88 6.61 -5.31
CA ARG A 113 -0.82 7.48 -4.76
C ARG A 113 -1.05 8.96 -5.09
N CYS A 114 -1.70 9.30 -6.22
CA CYS A 114 -2.02 10.69 -6.55
C CYS A 114 -3.18 11.29 -5.72
N ARG A 115 -3.95 10.45 -5.01
CA ARG A 115 -5.10 10.86 -4.19
C ARG A 115 -4.79 10.96 -2.70
N ILE A 116 -3.57 10.60 -2.29
CA ILE A 116 -3.11 10.62 -0.89
C ILE A 116 -1.86 11.50 -0.80
N SER A 117 -1.85 12.45 0.14
CA SER A 117 -0.71 13.33 0.38
C SER A 117 0.01 12.94 1.68
N ILE A 118 1.35 13.03 1.67
CA ILE A 118 2.21 12.84 2.85
C ILE A 118 3.18 14.02 2.97
N VAL A 119 3.47 14.41 4.20
CA VAL A 119 4.56 15.33 4.53
C VAL A 119 5.69 14.50 5.14
N PRO A 120 6.88 14.42 4.50
CA PRO A 120 8.00 13.62 4.97
C PRO A 120 8.70 14.22 6.20
#